data_AF-A0A7Y2T7N8-F1
#
_entry.id   AF-A0A7Y2T7N8-F1
#
_cell.length_a   1.000
_cell.length_b   1.000
_cell.length_c   1.000
_cell.angle_alpha   90.00
_cell.angle_beta   90.00
_cell.angle_gamma   90.00
#
_symmetry.space_group_name_H-M   'P 1'
#
loop_
_entity.id
_entity.type
_entity.pdbx_description
1 polymer ?
#
loop_
_entity_poly.entity_id
_entity_poly.type
_entity_poly.pdbx_seq_one_letter_code
_entity_poly.pdbx_strand_id
1 'polypeptide(L)'
;MMNFHIPAMLSTLFMIGLGLLTLVHCHHGGSKPDAVQNGHTLMLPSESVQKDPSDPNTQPSIDSDHAAQPNAMYPVRVPRTIVFERDLKPILEILCVQCHNATDAHLYAGLNLETRQSAMNTGVNRPVIIPGAPDKSRIVQVLKLDVQHPTNMPPSPDKIRGIRLQILRKWILQGADWPDNVSMVKPEDPMDAPLP
;
A
#
# COMPACT_ATOMS: atom_id res chain seq x y z
N MET A 1 -49.31 15.01 11.99
CA MET A 1 -49.27 15.71 10.68
C MET A 1 -48.95 17.17 10.97
N MET A 2 -47.67 17.54 10.93
CA MET A 2 -47.22 18.92 11.18
C MET A 2 -46.75 19.50 9.85
N ASN A 3 -47.57 20.40 9.30
CA ASN A 3 -47.26 21.17 8.11
C ASN A 3 -46.31 22.31 8.50
N PHE A 4 -45.09 22.28 7.97
CA PHE A 4 -44.18 23.42 7.99
C PHE A 4 -44.08 24.00 6.57
N HIS A 5 -44.64 25.21 6.41
CA HIS A 5 -44.45 26.07 5.25
C HIS A 5 -43.11 26.81 5.40
N ILE A 6 -42.24 26.73 4.40
CA ILE A 6 -41.06 27.59 4.28
C ILE A 6 -41.29 28.49 3.05
N PRO A 7 -41.31 29.83 3.20
CA PRO A 7 -41.42 30.73 2.07
C PRO A 7 -40.06 30.98 1.40
N ALA A 8 -40.09 31.07 0.08
CA ALA A 8 -39.01 31.56 -0.76
C ALA A 8 -38.97 33.10 -0.75
N MET A 9 -37.78 33.67 -0.58
CA MET A 9 -37.43 35.09 -0.83
C MET A 9 -35.98 35.05 -1.38
N LEU A 10 -35.72 35.20 -2.68
CA LEU A 10 -35.70 36.43 -3.46
C LEU A 10 -34.79 37.50 -2.82
N SER A 11 -33.59 37.74 -3.39
CA SER A 11 -33.14 39.07 -3.83
C SER A 11 -31.64 39.10 -4.22
N THR A 12 -31.40 39.16 -5.53
CA THR A 12 -30.62 40.18 -6.25
C THR A 12 -29.30 40.81 -5.72
N LEU A 13 -28.28 40.71 -6.58
CA LEU A 13 -27.47 41.81 -7.17
C LEU A 13 -26.06 42.14 -6.60
N PHE A 14 -25.23 42.62 -7.56
CA PHE A 14 -23.90 43.26 -7.52
C PHE A 14 -22.66 42.34 -7.55
N MET A 15 -22.03 42.10 -8.71
CA MET A 15 -21.21 43.00 -9.57
C MET A 15 -19.79 43.29 -9.03
N ILE A 16 -18.83 42.77 -9.81
CA ILE A 16 -17.56 43.38 -10.25
C ILE A 16 -16.50 43.68 -9.17
N GLY A 17 -15.35 43.02 -9.34
CA GLY A 17 -14.07 43.42 -8.75
C GLY A 17 -12.89 42.81 -9.51
N LEU A 18 -12.62 43.31 -10.72
CA LEU A 18 -11.36 43.11 -11.44
C LEU A 18 -10.25 43.86 -10.69
N GLY A 19 -9.18 43.17 -10.29
CA GLY A 19 -8.07 43.76 -9.51
C GLY A 19 -6.70 43.26 -9.96
N LEU A 20 -6.19 43.90 -11.02
CA LEU A 20 -4.80 44.20 -11.37
C LEU A 20 -3.67 43.17 -11.13
N LEU A 21 -3.24 42.65 -12.27
CA LEU A 21 -1.91 42.24 -12.69
C LEU A 21 -0.77 43.18 -12.22
N THR A 22 0.20 42.66 -11.48
CA THR A 22 1.56 43.23 -11.40
C THR A 22 2.59 42.16 -11.76
N LEU A 23 2.98 42.17 -13.03
CA LEU A 23 4.19 41.57 -13.53
C LEU A 23 5.39 42.51 -13.27
N VAL A 24 6.59 41.95 -13.45
CA VAL A 24 7.89 42.61 -13.65
C VAL A 24 8.76 42.82 -12.39
N HIS A 25 9.73 41.93 -12.17
CA HIS A 25 11.12 42.17 -12.63
C HIS A 25 12.05 40.96 -12.41
N CYS A 26 12.78 40.64 -13.47
CA CYS A 26 13.91 39.71 -13.51
C CYS A 26 15.08 40.18 -12.65
N HIS A 27 15.88 39.24 -12.13
CA HIS A 27 17.31 39.49 -11.91
C HIS A 27 18.18 38.36 -12.48
N HIS A 28 19.19 38.80 -13.20
CA HIS A 28 20.23 38.05 -13.90
C HIS A 28 21.17 37.27 -12.97
N GLY A 29 21.72 36.18 -13.50
CA GLY A 29 23.18 36.02 -13.55
C GLY A 29 23.74 34.74 -12.92
N GLY A 30 24.46 33.95 -13.72
CA GLY A 30 25.47 33.04 -13.20
C GLY A 30 25.72 31.76 -13.99
N SER A 31 26.21 31.87 -15.23
CA SER A 31 26.86 30.76 -15.94
C SER A 31 28.25 30.48 -15.37
N LYS A 32 28.61 29.20 -15.20
CA LYS A 32 29.93 28.66 -15.58
C LYS A 32 29.93 27.12 -15.60
N PRO A 33 30.51 26.49 -16.65
CA PRO A 33 30.82 25.07 -16.71
C PRO A 33 32.33 24.82 -16.49
N ASP A 34 32.69 23.80 -15.72
CA ASP A 34 34.06 23.26 -15.66
C ASP A 34 33.96 21.72 -15.79
N ALA A 35 34.30 21.16 -16.95
CA ALA A 35 35.59 20.50 -17.25
C ALA A 35 35.79 19.22 -16.42
N VAL A 36 35.43 18.03 -16.94
CA VAL A 36 36.30 17.13 -17.74
C VAL A 36 37.76 17.17 -17.31
N GLN A 37 38.19 16.16 -16.54
CA GLN A 37 39.52 15.57 -16.68
C GLN A 37 39.45 14.05 -16.51
N ASN A 38 40.02 13.37 -17.50
CA ASN A 38 40.11 11.94 -17.68
C ASN A 38 41.17 11.31 -16.75
N GLY A 39 40.93 10.09 -16.30
CA GLY A 39 41.94 9.24 -15.67
C GLY A 39 41.77 7.79 -16.11
N HIS A 40 42.43 7.42 -17.21
CA HIS A 40 42.62 6.05 -17.65
C HIS A 40 43.60 5.32 -16.71
N THR A 41 43.30 4.08 -16.31
CA THR A 41 44.31 3.05 -15.98
C THR A 41 43.72 1.65 -16.18
N LEU A 42 44.15 1.05 -17.29
CA LEU A 42 44.65 -0.32 -17.49
C LEU A 42 43.96 -1.50 -16.77
N MET A 43 43.21 -2.25 -17.59
CA MET A 43 43.15 -3.73 -17.69
C MET A 43 44.03 -4.56 -16.74
N LEU A 44 43.39 -5.54 -16.09
CA LEU A 44 43.80 -6.95 -16.09
C LEU A 44 42.54 -7.86 -16.09
N PRO A 45 42.51 -8.99 -16.83
CA PRO A 45 41.41 -9.95 -16.81
C PRO A 45 41.78 -11.22 -16.03
N SER A 46 40.84 -11.79 -15.27
CA SER A 46 40.75 -13.17 -14.72
C SER A 46 39.54 -13.14 -13.78
N GLU A 47 38.48 -13.94 -13.84
CA GLU A 47 38.31 -15.35 -14.19
C GLU A 47 36.93 -15.56 -14.83
N SER A 48 36.86 -16.37 -15.88
CA SER A 48 35.61 -16.92 -16.38
C SER A 48 35.18 -18.09 -15.48
N VAL A 49 34.39 -17.81 -14.44
CA VAL A 49 33.66 -18.86 -13.72
C VAL A 49 32.46 -19.28 -14.59
N GLN A 50 32.64 -20.36 -15.33
CA GLN A 50 31.54 -21.04 -15.99
C GLN A 50 30.68 -21.72 -14.92
N LYS A 51 29.51 -21.15 -14.65
CA LYS A 51 28.51 -21.76 -13.77
C LYS A 51 27.64 -22.72 -14.57
N ASP A 52 27.77 -24.00 -14.26
CA ASP A 52 26.94 -25.09 -14.78
C ASP A 52 25.44 -24.75 -14.65
N PRO A 53 24.63 -24.81 -15.72
CA PRO A 53 23.20 -24.46 -15.66
C PRO A 53 22.30 -25.51 -14.98
N SER A 54 22.85 -26.59 -14.41
CA SER A 54 22.06 -27.79 -14.07
C SER A 54 21.78 -28.00 -12.58
N ASP A 55 22.23 -27.11 -11.68
CA ASP A 55 21.96 -27.27 -10.24
C ASP A 55 20.65 -26.57 -9.82
N PRO A 56 19.58 -27.32 -9.45
CA PRO A 56 18.32 -26.75 -9.00
C PRO A 56 18.39 -26.08 -7.62
N ASN A 57 19.56 -26.11 -6.96
CA ASN A 57 19.74 -25.57 -5.62
C ASN A 57 20.85 -24.52 -5.49
N THR A 58 21.36 -23.96 -6.59
CA THR A 58 22.25 -22.81 -6.46
C THR A 58 21.47 -21.51 -6.20
N GLN A 59 21.31 -21.15 -4.93
CA GLN A 59 20.92 -19.80 -4.53
C GLN A 59 21.99 -18.79 -4.97
N PRO A 60 21.62 -17.57 -5.40
CA PRO A 60 22.58 -16.48 -5.53
C PRO A 60 23.20 -16.21 -4.16
N SER A 61 24.53 -16.26 -4.09
CA SER A 61 25.31 -15.68 -3.00
C SER A 61 24.98 -14.19 -2.94
N ILE A 62 24.15 -13.84 -1.96
CA ILE A 62 23.89 -12.45 -1.59
C ILE A 62 25.12 -11.96 -0.86
N ASP A 63 25.85 -11.05 -1.48
CA ASP A 63 26.97 -10.36 -0.88
C ASP A 63 26.52 -9.69 0.43
N SER A 64 27.22 -10.06 1.50
CA SER A 64 27.07 -9.55 2.85
C SER A 64 27.40 -8.06 2.89
N ASP A 65 26.42 -7.18 2.68
CA ASP A 65 26.51 -5.76 3.11
C ASP A 65 25.15 -5.10 3.41
N HIS A 66 24.04 -5.84 3.37
CA HIS A 66 22.77 -5.32 3.91
C HIS A 66 22.69 -5.61 5.41
N ALA A 67 23.20 -4.65 6.18
CA ALA A 67 22.97 -4.52 7.62
C ALA A 67 21.51 -4.88 7.96
N ALA A 68 21.37 -5.88 8.84
CA ALA A 68 20.11 -6.28 9.42
C ALA A 68 19.41 -5.07 10.05
N GLN A 69 18.23 -4.72 9.55
CA GLN A 69 17.36 -3.75 10.21
C GLN A 69 16.77 -4.41 11.48
N PRO A 70 16.86 -3.77 12.66
CA PRO A 70 16.69 -4.41 13.97
C PRO A 70 15.23 -4.62 14.43
N ASN A 71 14.28 -4.85 13.52
CA ASN A 71 12.86 -4.97 13.86
C ASN A 71 12.13 -5.84 12.83
N ALA A 72 12.41 -7.14 12.87
CA ALA A 72 11.82 -8.15 11.98
C ALA A 72 10.37 -8.50 12.36
N MET A 73 9.46 -7.51 12.36
CA MET A 73 8.02 -7.76 12.43
C MET A 73 7.48 -8.28 11.08
N TYR A 74 8.21 -8.05 9.98
CA TYR A 74 7.77 -8.40 8.62
C TYR A 74 8.73 -9.34 7.91
N PRO A 75 8.21 -10.27 7.08
CA PRO A 75 9.03 -11.21 6.35
C PRO A 75 9.91 -10.51 5.32
N VAL A 76 11.19 -10.92 5.27
CA VAL A 76 12.20 -10.42 4.31
C VAL A 76 12.01 -11.04 2.91
N ARG A 77 11.23 -12.12 2.79
CA ARG A 77 10.87 -12.79 1.52
C ARG A 77 9.46 -13.34 1.58
N VAL A 78 8.82 -13.53 0.42
CA VAL A 78 7.47 -14.12 0.32
C VAL A 78 7.56 -15.64 0.51
N PRO A 79 6.91 -16.25 1.52
CA PRO A 79 6.92 -17.70 1.73
C PRO A 79 6.35 -18.49 0.53
N ARG A 80 6.72 -19.76 0.38
CA ARG A 80 6.18 -20.63 -0.69
C ARG A 80 4.68 -20.87 -0.53
N THR A 81 4.23 -21.09 0.70
CA THR A 81 2.82 -21.24 1.07
C THR A 81 2.52 -20.20 2.13
N ILE A 82 1.41 -19.48 1.97
CA ILE A 82 0.98 -18.45 2.91
C ILE A 82 0.01 -19.08 3.90
N VAL A 83 0.37 -19.10 5.18
CA VAL A 83 -0.53 -19.46 6.28
C VAL A 83 -1.16 -18.18 6.79
N PHE A 84 -2.49 -18.09 6.78
CA PHE A 84 -3.21 -16.84 7.05
C PHE A 84 -2.78 -16.20 8.37
N GLU A 85 -2.84 -16.93 9.48
CA GLU A 85 -2.60 -16.46 10.84
C GLU A 85 -1.15 -16.00 11.07
N ARG A 86 -0.19 -16.71 10.47
CA ARG A 86 1.23 -16.43 10.64
C ARG A 86 1.71 -15.31 9.73
N ASP A 87 1.33 -15.37 8.45
CA ASP A 87 1.99 -14.60 7.40
C ASP A 87 1.17 -13.37 6.96
N LEU A 88 -0.16 -13.45 6.99
CA LEU A 88 -1.04 -12.43 6.41
C LEU A 88 -1.83 -11.65 7.48
N LYS A 89 -2.35 -12.32 8.50
CA LYS A 89 -3.14 -11.71 9.58
C LYS A 89 -2.41 -10.52 10.23
N PRO A 90 -1.12 -10.60 10.64
CA PRO A 90 -0.44 -9.44 11.24
C PRO A 90 -0.33 -8.25 10.27
N ILE A 91 -0.21 -8.52 8.96
CA ILE A 91 -0.16 -7.48 7.93
C ILE A 91 -1.52 -6.80 7.82
N LEU A 92 -2.61 -7.57 7.76
CA LEU A 92 -3.96 -7.05 7.62
C LEU A 92 -4.43 -6.31 8.88
N GLU A 93 -4.11 -6.81 10.07
CA GLU A 93 -4.44 -6.15 11.34
C GLU A 93 -3.81 -4.75 11.41
N ILE A 94 -2.52 -4.67 11.10
CA ILE A 94 -1.78 -3.41 11.16
C ILE A 94 -2.16 -2.46 10.03
N LEU A 95 -2.45 -2.93 8.82
CA LEU A 95 -2.55 -2.05 7.64
C LEU A 95 -3.96 -1.90 7.07
N CYS A 96 -4.92 -2.75 7.46
CA CYS A 96 -6.24 -2.80 6.86
C CYS A 96 -7.34 -2.68 7.90
N VAL A 97 -7.25 -3.44 9.00
CA VAL A 97 -8.27 -3.47 10.06
C VAL A 97 -8.30 -2.16 10.85
N GLN A 98 -7.30 -1.29 10.75
CA GLN A 98 -7.39 0.06 11.33
C GLN A 98 -8.62 0.85 10.86
N CYS A 99 -9.04 0.66 9.60
CA CYS A 99 -10.15 1.39 8.95
C CYS A 99 -11.26 0.48 8.39
N HIS A 100 -10.98 -0.82 8.19
CA HIS A 100 -11.94 -1.80 7.68
C HIS A 100 -12.36 -2.80 8.77
N ASN A 101 -13.01 -2.29 9.81
CA ASN A 101 -13.47 -3.04 10.99
C ASN A 101 -14.93 -2.69 11.34
N ALA A 102 -15.60 -3.45 12.22
CA ALA A 102 -17.01 -3.21 12.56
C ALA A 102 -17.26 -1.92 13.36
N THR A 103 -16.26 -1.42 14.08
CA THR A 103 -16.42 -0.39 15.11
C THR A 103 -16.11 1.02 14.62
N ASP A 104 -15.43 1.15 13.48
CA ASP A 104 -15.13 2.43 12.87
C ASP A 104 -16.41 3.04 12.29
N ALA A 105 -16.76 4.23 12.78
CA ALA A 105 -17.92 5.00 12.34
C ALA A 105 -17.89 5.32 10.83
N HIS A 106 -16.70 5.25 10.22
CA HIS A 106 -16.47 5.45 8.80
C HIS A 106 -15.98 4.15 8.14
N LEU A 107 -16.73 3.04 8.26
CA LEU A 107 -16.54 1.82 7.49
C LEU A 107 -16.18 2.13 6.02
N TYR A 108 -14.89 2.16 5.70
CA TYR A 108 -14.43 2.64 4.41
C TYR A 108 -14.94 1.69 3.33
N ALA A 109 -15.67 2.23 2.37
CA ALA A 109 -16.36 1.47 1.34
C ALA A 109 -17.29 0.36 1.89
N GLY A 110 -17.77 0.47 3.14
CA GLY A 110 -18.64 -0.52 3.77
C GLY A 110 -17.99 -1.90 4.00
N LEU A 111 -16.65 -1.99 3.99
CA LEU A 111 -15.90 -3.24 4.08
C LEU A 111 -15.43 -3.51 5.51
N ASN A 112 -15.76 -4.68 6.03
CA ASN A 112 -15.27 -5.23 7.29
C ASN A 112 -14.35 -6.43 6.98
N LEU A 113 -13.12 -6.38 7.47
CA LEU A 113 -12.11 -7.44 7.32
C LEU A 113 -11.84 -8.21 8.62
N GLU A 114 -12.60 -8.05 9.70
CA GLU A 114 -12.32 -8.74 10.97
C GLU A 114 -12.49 -10.25 10.87
N THR A 115 -13.43 -10.76 10.08
CA THR A 115 -13.67 -12.20 9.93
C THR A 115 -13.73 -12.58 8.47
N ARG A 116 -13.51 -13.88 8.17
CA ARG A 116 -13.73 -14.39 6.82
C ARG A 116 -15.15 -14.09 6.34
N GLN A 117 -16.15 -14.37 7.18
CA GLN A 117 -17.55 -14.15 6.83
C GLN A 117 -17.82 -12.69 6.50
N SER A 118 -17.35 -11.74 7.31
CA SER A 118 -17.54 -10.31 7.02
C SER A 118 -16.77 -9.86 5.78
N ALA A 119 -15.52 -10.30 5.61
CA ALA A 119 -14.68 -9.94 4.46
C ALA A 119 -15.27 -10.40 3.12
N MET A 120 -15.97 -11.54 3.12
CA MET A 120 -16.61 -12.08 1.91
C MET A 120 -17.98 -11.44 1.61
N ASN A 121 -18.66 -10.91 2.63
CA ASN A 121 -20.06 -10.46 2.52
C ASN A 121 -20.29 -8.95 2.68
N THR A 122 -19.26 -8.17 2.99
CA THR A 122 -19.33 -6.70 3.12
C THR A 122 -18.52 -5.97 2.04
N GLY A 123 -18.71 -4.65 1.93
CA GLY A 123 -18.10 -3.82 0.89
C GLY A 123 -19.09 -3.43 -0.22
N VAL A 124 -18.98 -2.21 -0.73
CA VAL A 124 -19.86 -1.68 -1.80
C VAL A 124 -19.60 -2.26 -3.19
N ASN A 125 -18.42 -2.87 -3.41
CA ASN A 125 -18.00 -3.45 -4.70
C ASN A 125 -17.60 -4.92 -4.56
N ARG A 126 -18.50 -5.74 -3.98
CA ARG A 126 -18.28 -7.17 -3.84
C ARG A 126 -18.27 -7.91 -5.17
N PRO A 127 -17.57 -9.06 -5.27
CA PRO A 127 -16.71 -9.65 -4.23
C PRO A 127 -15.37 -8.91 -4.07
N VAL A 128 -14.95 -8.68 -2.82
CA VAL A 128 -13.70 -7.96 -2.52
C VAL A 128 -12.48 -8.87 -2.66
N ILE A 129 -12.63 -10.13 -2.26
CA ILE A 129 -11.65 -11.21 -2.39
C ILE A 129 -12.28 -12.28 -3.28
N ILE A 130 -11.55 -12.69 -4.32
CA ILE A 130 -11.96 -13.79 -5.21
C ILE A 130 -10.88 -14.88 -5.10
N PRO A 131 -11.15 -15.98 -4.36
CA PRO A 131 -10.26 -17.13 -4.27
C PRO A 131 -9.72 -17.56 -5.65
N GLY A 132 -8.40 -17.71 -5.75
CA GLY A 132 -7.71 -18.10 -6.98
C GLY A 132 -7.51 -16.99 -8.01
N ALA A 133 -8.10 -15.80 -7.82
CA ALA A 133 -8.06 -14.72 -8.81
C ALA A 133 -7.62 -13.38 -8.20
N PRO A 134 -6.33 -13.22 -7.86
CA PRO A 134 -5.82 -12.00 -7.23
C PRO A 134 -6.04 -10.76 -8.08
N ASP A 135 -5.84 -10.82 -9.40
CA ASP A 135 -6.01 -9.66 -10.28
C ASP A 135 -7.48 -9.28 -10.53
N LYS A 136 -8.41 -10.20 -10.27
CA LYS A 136 -9.85 -9.91 -10.28
C LYS A 136 -10.38 -9.46 -8.92
N SER A 137 -9.60 -9.64 -7.86
CA SER A 137 -10.00 -9.27 -6.50
C SER A 137 -9.91 -7.76 -6.30
N ARG A 138 -11.01 -7.13 -5.89
CA ARG A 138 -11.06 -5.68 -5.71
C ARG A 138 -10.01 -5.18 -4.73
N ILE A 139 -9.73 -5.93 -3.65
CA ILE A 139 -8.71 -5.58 -2.66
C ILE A 139 -7.32 -5.39 -3.30
N VAL A 140 -6.96 -6.20 -4.29
CA VAL A 140 -5.67 -6.09 -4.98
C VAL A 140 -5.67 -4.94 -5.97
N GLN A 141 -6.80 -4.73 -6.67
CA GLN A 141 -6.94 -3.65 -7.63
C GLN A 141 -6.76 -2.29 -6.97
N VAL A 142 -7.41 -2.05 -5.83
CA VAL A 142 -7.33 -0.75 -5.14
C VAL A 142 -5.94 -0.44 -4.59
N LEU A 143 -5.18 -1.46 -4.16
CA LEU A 143 -3.80 -1.31 -3.69
C LEU A 143 -2.81 -0.99 -4.82
N LYS A 144 -3.17 -1.28 -6.08
CA LYS A 144 -2.36 -0.95 -7.26
C LYS A 144 -2.60 0.45 -7.80
N LEU A 145 -3.72 1.08 -7.45
CA LEU A 145 -4.08 2.42 -7.94
C LEU A 145 -3.08 3.48 -7.48
N ASP A 146 -2.99 4.60 -8.19
CA ASP A 146 -2.13 5.73 -7.83
C ASP A 146 -2.58 6.47 -6.56
N VAL A 147 -1.64 7.11 -5.84
CA VAL A 147 -1.94 7.79 -4.55
C VAL A 147 -2.97 8.91 -4.73
N GLN A 148 -3.09 9.45 -5.94
CA GLN A 148 -4.05 10.50 -6.29
C GLN A 148 -5.41 9.94 -6.72
N HIS A 149 -5.53 8.63 -6.89
CA HIS A 149 -6.80 8.03 -7.29
C HIS A 149 -7.79 8.09 -6.11
N PRO A 150 -9.04 8.54 -6.32
CA PRO A 150 -10.00 8.79 -5.23
C PRO A 150 -10.38 7.53 -4.45
N THR A 151 -10.23 6.35 -5.06
CA THR A 151 -10.50 5.05 -4.43
C THR A 151 -9.23 4.26 -4.12
N ASN A 152 -8.06 4.89 -4.11
CA ASN A 152 -6.83 4.20 -3.75
C ASN A 152 -6.84 3.84 -2.26
N MET A 153 -6.12 2.76 -1.92
CA MET A 153 -5.99 2.32 -0.54
C MET A 153 -4.52 2.08 -0.19
N PRO A 154 -4.07 2.50 1.00
CA PRO A 154 -4.78 3.41 1.93
C PRO A 154 -4.94 4.82 1.33
N PRO A 155 -5.86 5.67 1.84
CA PRO A 155 -6.00 7.08 1.40
C PRO A 155 -4.85 7.98 1.89
N SER A 156 -3.67 7.39 2.10
CA SER A 156 -2.45 8.02 2.57
C SER A 156 -1.33 7.79 1.54
N PRO A 157 -0.23 8.55 1.59
CA PRO A 157 0.91 8.31 0.72
C PRO A 157 1.59 6.94 0.97
N ASP A 158 1.37 6.34 2.15
CA ASP A 158 2.01 5.11 2.61
C ASP A 158 1.35 3.86 2.02
N LYS A 159 1.66 3.59 0.75
CA LYS A 159 1.08 2.45 0.04
C LYS A 159 1.56 1.10 0.54
N ILE A 160 0.63 0.13 0.49
CA ILE A 160 0.93 -1.28 0.71
C ILE A 160 1.51 -1.87 -0.58
N ARG A 161 2.84 -1.96 -0.64
CA ARG A 161 3.60 -2.46 -1.81
C ARG A 161 4.59 -3.56 -1.41
N GLY A 162 5.36 -4.03 -2.39
CA GLY A 162 6.46 -4.96 -2.17
C GLY A 162 5.99 -6.31 -1.61
N ILE A 163 6.69 -6.79 -0.59
CA ILE A 163 6.45 -8.12 0.00
C ILE A 163 5.03 -8.26 0.56
N ARG A 164 4.50 -7.21 1.21
CA ARG A 164 3.15 -7.25 1.82
C ARG A 164 2.06 -7.47 0.78
N LEU A 165 2.10 -6.72 -0.32
CA LEU A 165 1.17 -6.93 -1.44
C LEU A 165 1.36 -8.30 -2.09
N GLN A 166 2.61 -8.77 -2.21
CA GLN A 166 2.88 -10.09 -2.78
C GLN A 166 2.35 -11.24 -1.90
N ILE A 167 2.46 -11.14 -0.57
CA ILE A 167 1.88 -12.11 0.37
C ILE A 167 0.37 -12.17 0.21
N LEU A 168 -0.31 -11.03 0.22
CA LEU A 168 -1.77 -10.96 0.01
C LEU A 168 -2.16 -11.59 -1.33
N ARG A 169 -1.50 -11.18 -2.43
CA ARG A 169 -1.78 -11.73 -3.77
C ARG A 169 -1.57 -13.24 -3.82
N LYS A 170 -0.49 -13.73 -3.21
CA LYS A 170 -0.15 -15.14 -3.21
C LYS A 170 -1.14 -15.97 -2.39
N TRP A 171 -1.55 -15.47 -1.23
CA TRP A 171 -2.60 -16.10 -0.43
C TRP A 171 -3.92 -16.18 -1.21
N ILE A 172 -4.34 -15.10 -1.89
CA ILE A 172 -5.53 -15.14 -2.75
C ILE A 172 -5.37 -16.17 -3.87
N LEU A 173 -4.21 -16.19 -4.53
CA LEU A 173 -3.91 -17.17 -5.58
C LEU A 173 -3.97 -18.62 -5.06
N GLN A 174 -3.60 -18.86 -3.81
CA GLN A 174 -3.66 -20.16 -3.13
C GLN A 174 -5.05 -20.55 -2.65
N GLY A 175 -6.09 -19.78 -3.01
CA GLY A 175 -7.49 -20.08 -2.69
C GLY A 175 -8.03 -19.26 -1.51
N ALA A 176 -7.27 -18.28 -1.01
CA ALA A 176 -7.69 -17.42 0.09
C ALA A 176 -8.15 -18.22 1.33
N ASP A 177 -7.37 -19.23 1.71
CA ASP A 177 -7.67 -20.09 2.86
C ASP A 177 -7.57 -19.29 4.16
N TRP A 178 -8.72 -19.07 4.79
CA TRP A 178 -8.87 -18.31 6.04
C TRP A 178 -9.83 -19.09 6.92
N PRO A 179 -9.40 -19.57 8.10
CA PRO A 179 -10.28 -20.33 8.99
C PRO A 179 -11.42 -19.47 9.56
N ASP A 180 -12.64 -20.02 9.60
CA ASP A 180 -13.82 -19.29 10.08
C ASP A 180 -13.77 -18.95 11.58
N ASN A 181 -12.92 -19.64 12.35
CA ASN A 181 -12.70 -19.40 13.78
C ASN A 181 -11.61 -18.35 14.07
N VAL A 182 -11.05 -17.70 13.05
CA VAL A 182 -10.04 -16.66 13.22
C VAL A 182 -10.65 -15.28 12.95
N SER A 183 -10.66 -14.46 13.99
CA SER A 183 -10.92 -13.03 13.89
C SER A 183 -9.62 -12.24 13.93
N MET A 184 -9.62 -11.15 13.20
CA MET A 184 -8.64 -10.08 13.29
C MET A 184 -9.19 -8.99 14.20
N VAL A 185 -8.29 -8.32 14.90
CA VAL A 185 -8.61 -7.19 15.75
C VAL A 185 -7.80 -5.99 15.31
N LYS A 186 -8.39 -4.79 15.45
CA LYS A 186 -7.61 -3.57 15.35
C LYS A 186 -6.55 -3.61 16.46
N PRO A 187 -5.25 -3.47 16.15
CA PRO A 187 -4.24 -3.36 17.19
C PRO A 187 -4.58 -2.19 18.10
N GLU A 188 -4.54 -2.40 19.42
CA GLU A 188 -4.55 -1.31 20.38
C GLU A 188 -3.29 -0.44 20.16
N ASP A 189 -3.33 0.83 20.56
CA ASP A 189 -2.17 1.72 20.39
C ASP A 189 -0.94 1.03 20.99
N PRO A 190 0.19 0.90 20.25
CA PRO A 190 1.38 0.24 20.75
C PRO A 190 1.95 0.87 22.03
N MET A 191 1.53 2.08 22.42
CA MET A 191 1.86 2.66 23.73
C MET A 191 1.02 2.10 24.90
N ASP A 192 -0.15 1.51 24.64
CA ASP A 192 -1.04 0.93 25.65
C ASP A 192 -0.96 -0.61 25.69
N ALA A 193 -0.33 -1.25 24.70
CA ALA A 193 -0.11 -2.69 24.70
C ALA A 193 0.98 -3.10 25.71
N PRO A 194 0.75 -4.12 26.57
CA PRO A 194 1.82 -4.67 27.39
C PRO A 194 2.96 -5.16 26.49
N LEU A 195 4.16 -4.64 26.69
CA LEU A 195 5.37 -5.13 26.01
C LEU A 195 5.53 -6.64 26.31
N PRO A 196 5.97 -7.44 25.31
CA PRO A 196 6.24 -8.87 25.52
C PRO A 196 7.36 -9.13 26.52
#